data_AF-A0A5E4NDS3-F1
#
_entry.id   AF-A0A5E4NDS3-F1
#
_cell.length_a   1.000
_cell.length_b   1.000
_cell.length_c   1.000
_cell.angle_alpha   90.00
_cell.angle_beta   90.00
_cell.angle_gamma   90.00
#
_symmetry.space_group_name_H-M   'P 1'
#
loop_
_entity.id
_entity.type
_entity.pdbx_description
1 polymer ?
#
loop_
_entity_poly.entity_id
_entity_poly.type
_entity_poly.pdbx_seq_one_letter_code
_entity_poly.pdbx_strand_id
1 'polypeptide(L)'
;DDAFPLKKYLMRSYNRRNLTREQAIFNFRLSRTRRISENAFGILVSKFRIFERPIPFIPHKVDTFFLACAIHNWLQKTSQAYLPPDLIDHEDYNYEIINGSWRQN
;
A
#
# COMPACT_ATOMS: atom_id res chain seq x y z
N ASP A 1 -6.46 -11.09 9.16
CA ASP A 1 -5.69 -11.41 7.96
C ASP A 1 -4.82 -12.63 8.23
N ASP A 2 -5.38 -13.81 7.94
CA ASP A 2 -4.75 -15.13 8.10
C ASP A 2 -4.69 -15.86 6.74
N ALA A 3 -4.65 -15.08 5.66
CA ALA A 3 -4.81 -15.59 4.30
C ALA A 3 -3.61 -16.40 3.78
N PHE A 4 -2.43 -16.27 4.39
CA PHE A 4 -1.19 -16.92 3.91
C PHE A 4 -0.40 -17.60 5.03
N PRO A 5 0.15 -18.82 4.78
CA PRO A 5 1.00 -19.50 5.75
C PRO A 5 2.41 -18.91 5.80
N LEU A 6 3.10 -19.12 6.93
CA LEU A 6 4.52 -18.79 7.07
C LEU A 6 5.35 -19.68 6.11
N LYS A 7 6.24 -19.06 5.34
CA LYS A 7 7.16 -19.76 4.42
C LYS A 7 8.56 -19.18 4.54
N LYS A 8 9.57 -19.88 4.00
CA LYS A 8 10.97 -19.39 3.94
C LYS A 8 11.10 -18.01 3.26
N TYR A 9 10.13 -17.66 2.42
CA TYR A 9 10.08 -16.42 1.65
C TYR A 9 8.90 -15.51 2.03
N LEU A 10 8.10 -15.87 3.03
CA LEU A 10 6.90 -15.11 3.40
C LEU A 10 6.71 -15.11 4.92
N MET A 11 6.86 -13.94 5.52
CA MET A 11 6.58 -13.72 6.94
C MET A 11 5.07 -13.59 7.19
N ARG A 12 4.61 -14.11 8.33
CA ARG A 12 3.24 -13.98 8.82
C ARG A 12 3.26 -13.38 10.22
N SER A 13 2.28 -12.56 10.54
CA SER A 13 2.06 -12.06 11.91
C SER A 13 1.77 -13.21 12.87
N TYR A 14 2.19 -13.04 14.12
CA TYR A 14 1.75 -13.87 15.24
C TYR A 14 0.26 -13.67 15.50
N ASN A 15 -0.40 -14.71 16.03
CA ASN A 15 -1.79 -14.62 16.46
C ASN A 15 -1.95 -13.52 17.51
N ARG A 16 -2.97 -12.66 17.35
CA ARG A 16 -3.19 -11.49 18.21
C ARG A 16 -3.54 -11.82 19.67
N ARG A 17 -3.79 -13.08 20.02
CA ARG A 17 -4.06 -13.52 21.40
C ARG A 17 -2.77 -13.86 22.14
N ASN A 18 -2.64 -13.39 23.38
CA ASN A 18 -1.54 -13.72 24.30
C ASN A 18 -0.14 -13.46 23.71
N LEU A 19 0.03 -12.33 23.01
CA LEU A 19 1.32 -11.95 22.42
C LEU A 19 2.35 -11.62 23.51
N THR A 20 3.57 -12.10 23.34
CA THR A 20 4.71 -11.52 24.06
C THR A 20 5.01 -10.12 23.54
N ARG A 21 5.78 -9.34 24.32
CA ARG A 21 6.20 -7.99 23.90
C ARG A 21 6.93 -8.02 22.55
N GLU A 22 7.82 -8.97 22.35
CA GLU A 22 8.63 -9.13 21.14
C GLU A 22 7.73 -9.48 19.94
N GLN A 23 6.75 -10.36 20.13
CA GLN A 23 5.79 -10.72 19.08
C GLN A 23 4.88 -9.54 18.72
N ALA A 24 4.47 -8.73 19.69
CA ALA A 24 3.70 -7.51 19.44
C ALA A 24 4.53 -6.50 18.63
N ILE A 25 5.80 -6.27 18.99
CA ILE A 25 6.72 -5.40 18.24
C ILE A 25 6.92 -5.91 16.81
N PHE A 26 7.10 -7.23 16.63
CA PHE A 26 7.22 -7.84 15.32
C PHE A 26 5.96 -7.61 14.47
N ASN A 27 4.78 -7.89 15.03
CA ASN A 27 3.50 -7.69 14.34
C ASN A 27 3.28 -6.23 13.93
N PHE A 28 3.65 -5.28 14.80
CA PHE A 28 3.58 -3.86 14.50
C PHE A 28 4.47 -3.50 13.32
N ARG A 29 5.74 -3.92 13.33
CA ARG A 29 6.70 -3.66 12.24
C ARG A 29 6.25 -4.28 10.92
N LEU A 30 5.79 -5.53 10.95
CA LEU A 30 5.29 -6.21 9.76
C LEU A 30 4.08 -5.48 9.16
N SER A 31 3.15 -5.03 10.01
CA SER A 31 1.98 -4.25 9.59
C SER A 31 2.40 -2.88 9.02
N ARG A 32 3.41 -2.23 9.60
CA ARG A 32 3.97 -0.98 9.08
C ARG A 32 4.58 -1.14 7.68
N THR A 33 5.36 -2.20 7.46
CA THR A 33 5.91 -2.50 6.13
C THR A 33 4.80 -2.77 5.11
N ARG A 34 3.77 -3.52 5.50
CA ARG A 34 2.63 -3.81 4.60
C ARG A 34 1.88 -2.54 4.20
N ARG A 35 1.65 -1.61 5.13
CA ARG A 35 1.01 -0.32 4.83
C ARG A 35 1.72 0.48 3.74
N ILE A 36 3.05 0.40 3.63
CA ILE A 36 3.79 1.05 2.55
C ILE A 36 3.34 0.51 1.19
N SER A 37 3.25 -0.82 1.05
CA SER A 37 2.78 -1.44 -0.19
C SER A 37 1.30 -1.14 -0.47
N GLU A 38 0.45 -1.14 0.56
CA GLU A 38 -0.97 -0.82 0.42
C GLU A 38 -1.18 0.63 -0.02
N ASN A 39 -0.48 1.59 0.61
CA ASN A 39 -0.49 3.00 0.19
C ASN A 39 -0.09 3.14 -1.28
N ALA A 40 1.01 2.51 -1.69
CA ALA A 40 1.52 2.62 -3.05
C ALA A 40 0.50 2.14 -4.09
N PHE A 41 -0.04 0.92 -3.92
CA PHE A 41 -1.02 0.38 -4.86
C PHE A 41 -2.38 1.08 -4.75
N GLY A 42 -2.81 1.42 -3.54
CA GLY A 42 -4.05 2.14 -3.29
C GLY A 42 -4.10 3.51 -3.96
N ILE A 43 -3.00 4.27 -3.89
CA ILE A 43 -2.87 5.57 -4.57
C ILE A 43 -2.86 5.40 -6.10
N LEU A 44 -2.16 4.38 -6.61
CA LEU A 44 -2.17 4.10 -8.05
C LEU A 44 -3.58 3.79 -8.55
N VAL A 45 -4.34 2.97 -7.82
CA VAL A 45 -5.75 2.67 -8.14
C VAL A 45 -6.61 3.93 -8.05
N SER A 46 -6.49 4.71 -6.99
CA SER A 46 -7.33 5.91 -6.77
C SER A 46 -7.07 7.03 -7.80
N LYS A 47 -5.85 7.12 -8.33
CA LYS A 47 -5.47 8.12 -9.34
C LYS A 47 -5.69 7.63 -10.77
N PHE A 48 -5.54 6.34 -11.04
CA PHE A 48 -5.65 5.76 -12.37
C PHE A 48 -6.60 4.56 -12.37
N ARG A 49 -7.82 4.79 -12.87
CA ARG A 49 -8.88 3.77 -13.02
C ARG A 49 -8.47 2.52 -13.79
N ILE A 50 -7.39 2.59 -14.56
CA ILE A 50 -6.84 1.44 -15.29
C ILE A 50 -6.44 0.29 -14.34
N PHE A 51 -6.07 0.60 -13.09
CA PHE A 51 -5.70 -0.39 -12.08
C PHE A 51 -6.87 -0.90 -11.23
N GLU A 52 -8.09 -0.33 -11.33
CA GLU A 52 -9.26 -0.78 -10.56
C GLU A 52 -9.78 -2.16 -11.00
N ARG A 53 -9.53 -2.52 -12.26
CA ARG A 53 -10.03 -3.77 -12.85
C ARG A 53 -8.90 -4.78 -13.01
N PRO A 54 -9.21 -6.08 -12.93
CA PRO A 54 -8.27 -7.12 -13.35
C PRO A 54 -7.73 -6.79 -14.73
N ILE A 55 -6.40 -6.87 -14.85
CA ILE A 55 -5.72 -6.55 -16.10
C ILE A 55 -5.80 -7.78 -16.99
N PRO A 56 -6.65 -7.81 -18.05
CA PRO A 56 -6.57 -8.88 -19.00
C PRO A 56 -5.20 -8.76 -19.69
N PHE A 57 -4.41 -9.83 -19.67
CA PHE A 57 -3.06 -9.87 -20.22
C PHE A 57 -3.12 -9.87 -21.75
N ILE A 58 -3.51 -8.73 -22.31
CA ILE A 58 -3.51 -8.45 -23.74
C ILE A 58 -2.24 -7.65 -23.99
N PRO A 59 -1.27 -8.16 -24.76
CA PRO A 59 0.03 -7.50 -24.96
C PRO A 59 -0.07 -6.01 -25.31
N HIS A 60 -1.06 -5.62 -26.12
CA HIS A 60 -1.28 -4.23 -26.53
C HIS A 60 -1.74 -3.27 -25.42
N LYS A 61 -2.25 -3.78 -24.27
CA LYS A 61 -2.65 -2.94 -23.14
C LYS A 61 -1.53 -2.72 -22.13
N VAL A 62 -0.47 -3.52 -22.20
CA VAL A 62 0.67 -3.48 -21.27
C VAL A 62 1.36 -2.10 -21.28
N ASP A 63 1.52 -1.52 -22.46
CA ASP A 63 2.13 -0.19 -22.63
C ASP A 63 1.36 0.91 -21.89
N THR A 64 0.03 0.80 -21.83
CA THR A 64 -0.81 1.78 -21.11
C THR A 64 -0.57 1.74 -19.60
N PHE A 65 -0.29 0.56 -19.03
CA PHE A 65 0.04 0.43 -17.61
C PHE A 65 1.41 1.03 -17.30
N PHE A 66 2.42 0.72 -18.14
CA PHE A 66 3.74 1.32 -17.99
C PHE A 66 3.69 2.84 -18.13
N LEU A 67 2.90 3.35 -19.08
CA LEU A 67 2.69 4.77 -19.25
C LEU A 67 2.02 5.41 -18.03
N ALA A 68 0.99 4.77 -17.45
CA ALA A 68 0.35 5.25 -16.22
C ALA A 68 1.35 5.35 -15.05
N CYS A 69 2.19 4.32 -14.86
CA CYS A 69 3.26 4.34 -13.86
C CYS A 69 4.31 5.44 -14.15
N ALA A 70 4.69 5.63 -15.42
CA ALA A 70 5.62 6.68 -15.81
C ALA A 70 5.07 8.08 -15.54
N ILE A 71 3.79 8.32 -15.86
CA ILE A 71 3.08 9.57 -15.55
C ILE A 71 2.99 9.79 -14.04
N HIS A 72 2.66 8.75 -13.27
CA HIS A 72 2.65 8.82 -11.80
C HIS A 72 4.00 9.29 -11.25
N ASN A 73 5.09 8.63 -11.67
CA ASN A 73 6.45 8.96 -11.24
C ASN A 73 6.88 10.36 -11.68
N TRP A 74 6.48 10.79 -12.89
CA TRP A 74 6.76 12.13 -13.38
C TRP A 74 6.02 13.19 -12.56
N LEU A 75 4.71 13.03 -12.33
CA LEU A 75 3.90 13.95 -11.54
C LEU A 75 4.37 14.05 -10.09
N GLN A 76 4.83 12.94 -9.49
CA GLN A 76 5.41 12.96 -8.14
C GLN A 76 6.67 13.83 -8.07
N LYS A 77 7.43 13.96 -9.16
CA LYS A 77 8.65 14.78 -9.22
C LYS A 77 8.38 16.22 -9.60
N THR A 78 7.37 16.48 -10.42
CA THR A 78 7.14 17.81 -11.02
C THR A 78 6.00 18.60 -10.39
N SER A 79 5.08 17.94 -9.67
CA SER A 79 3.91 18.58 -9.10
C SER A 79 3.84 18.37 -7.59
N GLN A 80 4.00 19.47 -6.85
CA GLN A 80 3.90 19.47 -5.39
C GLN A 80 2.47 19.19 -4.89
N ALA A 81 1.46 19.39 -5.73
CA ALA A 81 0.06 19.12 -5.41
C ALA A 81 -0.38 17.68 -5.73
N TYR A 82 0.46 16.87 -6.38
CA TYR A 82 0.07 15.55 -6.85
C TYR A 82 -0.19 14.55 -5.70
N LEU A 83 0.66 14.61 -4.66
CA LEU A 83 0.55 13.84 -3.42
C LEU A 83 0.32 14.82 -2.26
N PRO A 84 -0.94 15.20 -1.98
CA PRO A 84 -1.22 16.06 -0.85
C PRO A 84 -0.95 15.30 0.48
N PRO A 85 -0.63 16.00 1.58
CA PRO A 85 -0.19 15.36 2.83
C PRO A 85 -1.22 14.40 3.46
N ASP A 86 -2.51 14.65 3.24
CA ASP A 86 -3.61 13.82 3.71
C ASP A 86 -3.83 12.57 2.86
N LEU A 87 -3.16 12.45 1.71
CA LEU A 87 -3.35 11.33 0.79
C LEU A 87 -2.90 10.01 1.42
N ILE A 88 -1.74 9.98 2.07
CA ILE A 88 -1.05 8.76 2.50
C ILE A 88 -1.42 8.42 3.95
N ASP A 89 -1.62 7.14 4.26
CA ASP A 89 -1.77 6.70 5.65
C ASP A 89 -0.53 7.11 6.46
N HIS A 90 -0.75 7.70 7.62
CA HIS A 90 0.33 8.09 8.54
C HIS A 90 0.00 7.67 9.97
N GLU A 91 1.01 7.70 10.82
CA GLU A 91 0.87 7.42 12.24
C GLU A 91 0.87 8.74 13.01
N ASP A 92 -0.01 8.86 13.99
CA ASP A 92 0.01 9.98 14.93
C ASP A 92 1.06 9.76 16.04
N TYR A 93 1.14 10.71 16.98
CA TYR A 93 2.06 10.61 18.12
C TYR A 93 1.73 9.46 19.09
N ASN A 94 0.53 8.88 19.00
CA ASN A 94 0.09 7.75 19.80
C ASN A 94 0.27 6.40 19.08
N TYR A 95 0.92 6.39 17.90
CA TYR A 95 1.04 5.22 17.01
C TYR A 95 -0.30 4.71 16.47
N GLU A 96 -1.36 5.51 16.55
CA GLU A 96 -2.64 5.22 15.92
C GLU A 96 -2.55 5.54 14.42
N ILE A 97 -3.26 4.74 13.64
CA ILE A 97 -3.22 4.84 12.17
C ILE A 97 -4.26 5.86 11.72
N ILE A 98 -3.81 6.95 11.13
CA ILE A 98 -4.65 7.90 10.42
C ILE A 98 -4.72 7.46 8.96
N ASN A 99 -5.91 7.08 8.52
CA ASN A 99 -6.15 6.66 7.13
C ASN A 99 -6.02 7.84 6.18
N GLY A 100 -5.30 7.63 5.08
CA GLY A 100 -5.16 8.59 4.00
C GLY A 100 -6.41 8.69 3.13
N SER A 101 -6.58 9.83 2.45
CA SER A 101 -7.77 10.10 1.63
C SER A 101 -7.92 9.16 0.43
N TRP A 102 -6.87 8.45 -0.01
CA TRP A 102 -6.99 7.43 -1.07
C TRP A 102 -7.93 6.27 -0.69
N ARG A 103 -8.12 6.01 0.61
CA ARG A 103 -9.00 4.92 1.10
C ARG A 103 -10.49 5.23 0.97
N GLN A 104 -10.87 6.47 0.60
CA GLN A 104 -12.26 6.91 0.47
C GLN A 104 -12.80 6.83 -0.98
N ASN A 105 -11.93 6.50 -1.95
CA ASN A 105 -12.27 6.43 -3.37
C ASN A 105 -12.73 5.05 -3.81
#